data_AF-A0A1H3J074-F1
#
_entry.id   AF-A0A1H3J074-F1
#
_cell.length_a   1.000
_cell.length_b   1.000
_cell.length_c   1.000
_cell.angle_alpha   90.00
_cell.angle_beta   90.00
_cell.angle_gamma   90.00
#
_symmetry.space_group_name_H-M   'P 1'
#
loop_
_entity.id
_entity.type
_entity.pdbx_description
1 polymer ?
#
loop_
_entity_poly.entity_id
_entity_poly.type
_entity_poly.pdbx_seq_one_letter_code
_entity_poly.pdbx_strand_id
1 'polypeptide(L)' 'MGIIGRSEALTTSDLPMNYEVGDDWVAGRDPDTTSYCSPWVVGTIKHRAVANPQGRITRDFTDRMARRCRAFLADDP' A
#
# COMPACT_ATOMS: atom_id res chain seq x y z
N MET A 1 -23.85 0.66 -8.35
CA MET A 1 -23.07 -0.48 -7.82
C MET A 1 -21.61 -0.06 -7.81
N GLY A 2 -21.05 0.30 -6.64
CA GLY A 2 -19.68 0.83 -6.54
C GLY A 2 -18.71 -0.26 -6.14
N ILE A 3 -17.65 -0.49 -6.92
CA ILE A 3 -16.56 -1.40 -6.56
C ILE A 3 -15.80 -0.75 -5.40
N ILE A 4 -15.73 -1.43 -4.25
CA ILE A 4 -14.92 -1.03 -3.09
C ILE A 4 -13.50 -1.52 -3.35
N GLY A 5 -12.56 -0.60 -3.59
CA GLY A 5 -11.14 -0.92 -3.74
C GLY A 5 -10.49 -1.22 -2.37
N ARG A 6 -9.52 -2.14 -2.34
CA ARG A 6 -8.66 -2.36 -1.17
C ARG A 6 -7.59 -1.25 -1.17
N SER A 7 -7.40 -0.58 -0.04
CA SER A 7 -6.38 0.45 0.13
C SER A 7 -5.46 0.10 1.27
N GLU A 8 -4.17 0.31 1.07
CA GLU A 8 -3.10 0.19 2.07
C GLU A 8 -2.51 1.58 2.31
N ALA A 9 -2.00 1.82 3.52
CA ALA A 9 -1.38 3.10 3.86
C ALA A 9 0.07 3.16 3.35
N LEU A 10 0.38 4.19 2.56
CA LEU A 10 1.74 4.59 2.20
C LEU A 10 2.20 5.73 3.11
N THR A 11 3.45 5.67 3.56
CA THR A 11 4.06 6.66 4.45
C THR A 11 5.51 6.90 4.07
N THR A 12 6.05 8.08 4.38
CA THR A 12 7.48 8.40 4.25
C THR A 12 8.26 8.04 5.52
N SER A 13 7.58 7.62 6.58
CA SER A 13 8.22 7.21 7.83
C SER A 13 8.57 5.73 7.80
N ASP A 14 9.82 5.41 8.11
CA ASP A 14 10.23 4.04 8.40
C ASP A 14 9.76 3.65 9.82
N LEU A 15 8.80 2.73 9.89
CA LEU A 15 8.21 2.24 11.14
C LEU A 15 8.41 0.72 11.22
N PRO A 16 8.44 0.12 12.42
CA PRO A 16 8.57 -1.32 12.55
C PRO A 16 7.56 -2.07 11.70
N MET A 17 8.04 -3.07 10.96
CA MET A 17 7.30 -3.92 10.02
C MET A 17 6.97 -3.25 8.67
N ASN A 18 7.32 -1.99 8.43
CA ASN A 18 7.01 -1.32 7.16
C ASN A 18 7.80 -1.98 6.03
N TYR A 19 7.22 -1.98 4.84
CA TYR A 19 7.89 -2.51 3.65
C TYR A 19 8.23 -1.35 2.73
N GLU A 20 9.52 -1.07 2.58
CA GLU A 20 10.02 -0.09 1.63
C GLU A 20 9.56 -0.48 0.21
N VAL A 21 9.05 0.51 -0.53
CA VAL A 21 8.61 0.34 -1.92
C VAL A 21 9.81 0.23 -2.85
N GLY A 22 10.82 1.08 -2.71
CA GLY A 22 12.06 1.03 -3.50
C GLY A 22 11.79 0.93 -5.01
N ASP A 23 12.42 -0.06 -5.65
CA ASP A 23 12.35 -0.30 -7.10
C ASP A 23 10.97 -0.79 -7.59
N ASP A 24 10.02 -1.05 -6.68
CA ASP A 24 8.67 -1.47 -7.06
C ASP A 24 7.79 -0.29 -7.55
N TRP A 25 8.31 0.93 -7.64
CA TRP A 25 7.63 2.05 -8.31
C TRP A 25 7.57 1.85 -9.83
N VAL A 26 6.36 1.91 -10.40
CA VAL A 26 6.13 1.89 -11.86
C VAL A 26 5.92 3.31 -12.41
N ALA A 27 5.27 4.16 -11.63
CA ALA A 27 5.07 5.58 -11.92
C ALA A 27 4.83 6.32 -10.60
N GLY A 28 5.30 7.54 -10.45
CA GLY A 28 5.12 8.32 -9.23
C GLY A 28 5.35 9.80 -9.49
N ARG A 29 4.75 10.65 -8.64
CA ARG A 29 5.03 12.09 -8.64
C ARG A 29 6.41 12.42 -8.07
N ASP A 30 6.95 11.56 -7.22
CA ASP A 30 8.22 11.74 -6.53
C ASP A 30 8.87 10.37 -6.25
N PRO A 31 9.47 9.72 -7.26
CA PRO A 31 10.06 8.40 -7.12
C PRO A 31 11.36 8.41 -6.28
N ASP A 32 11.99 9.58 -6.13
CA ASP A 32 13.22 9.76 -5.35
C ASP A 32 12.94 9.80 -3.83
N THR A 33 11.67 10.00 -3.44
CA THR A 33 11.25 9.95 -2.05
C THR A 33 11.01 8.51 -1.59
N THR A 34 11.85 8.05 -0.66
CA THR A 34 11.68 6.75 -0.01
C THR A 34 10.30 6.65 0.63
N SER A 35 9.56 5.63 0.19
CA SER A 35 8.18 5.39 0.59
C SER A 35 8.05 3.99 1.12
N TYR A 36 7.17 3.82 2.10
CA TYR A 36 6.92 2.56 2.79
C TYR A 36 5.43 2.23 2.75
N CYS A 37 5.11 0.95 2.66
CA CYS A 37 3.76 0.42 2.80
C CYS A 37 3.58 -0.25 4.16
N SER A 38 2.48 0.06 4.85
CA SER A 38 2.13 -0.46 6.16
C SER A 38 1.01 -1.52 6.06
N PRO A 39 1.32 -2.82 5.91
CA PRO A 39 0.32 -3.86 5.71
C PRO A 39 -0.60 -4.16 6.91
N TRP A 40 -0.31 -3.63 8.11
CA TRP A 40 -1.25 -3.69 9.24
C TRP A 40 -2.32 -2.57 9.19
N VAL A 41 -2.18 -1.60 8.28
CA VAL A 41 -3.16 -0.53 8.07
C VAL A 41 -3.86 -0.77 6.73
N VAL A 42 -4.86 -1.65 6.76
CA VAL A 42 -5.74 -1.93 5.61
C VAL A 42 -7.15 -1.41 5.89
N GLY A 43 -7.71 -0.69 4.92
CA GLY A 43 -9.03 -0.09 5.05
C GLY A 43 -9.85 -0.17 3.77
N THR A 44 -11.17 -0.07 3.93
CA THR A 44 -12.06 0.15 2.79
C THR A 44 -12.23 1.65 2.58
N ILE A 45 -11.95 2.13 1.37
CA ILE A 45 -12.17 3.52 1.00
C ILE A 45 -13.31 3.60 -0.01
N LYS A 46 -14.16 4.63 0.13
CA LYS A 46 -15.18 4.91 -0.88
C LYS A 46 -14.48 5.34 -2.16
N HIS A 47 -14.86 4.80 -3.31
CA HIS A 47 -14.23 5.14 -4.59
C HIS A 47 -14.17 6.66 -4.85
N ARG A 48 -15.23 7.41 -4.51
CA ARG A 48 -15.28 8.87 -4.62
C ARG A 48 -14.30 9.64 -3.71
N ALA A 49 -13.74 8.97 -2.69
CA ALA A 49 -12.74 9.55 -1.80
C ALA A 49 -11.32 9.35 -2.33
N VAL A 50 -11.14 8.56 -3.41
CA VAL A 50 -9.87 8.47 -4.13
C VAL A 50 -9.72 9.77 -4.91
N ALA A 51 -8.80 10.61 -4.46
CA ALA A 51 -8.44 11.85 -5.12
C ALA A 51 -6.94 11.88 -5.37
N ASN A 52 -6.53 12.53 -6.47
CA ASN A 52 -5.14 12.80 -6.80
C ASN A 52 -4.22 11.55 -6.74
N PRO A 53 -4.26 10.66 -7.75
CA PRO A 53 -3.35 9.51 -7.81
C PRO A 53 -1.89 9.93 -7.69
N GLN A 54 -1.17 9.40 -6.70
CA GLN A 54 0.24 9.77 -6.45
C GLN A 54 1.24 8.93 -7.25
N GLY A 55 0.81 7.75 -7.69
CA GLY A 55 1.67 6.81 -8.41
C GLY A 55 1.04 5.44 -8.53
N ARG A 56 1.84 4.49 -9.01
CA ARG A 56 1.51 3.08 -9.15
C ARG A 56 2.76 2.26 -8.86
N ILE A 57 2.55 1.20 -8.10
CA ILE A 57 3.57 0.18 -7.77
C ILE A 57 3.36 -1.09 -8.59
N THR A 58 4.33 -1.99 -8.56
CA THR A 58 4.23 -3.29 -9.24
C THR A 58 3.09 -4.13 -8.68
N ARG A 59 2.59 -5.02 -9.52
CA ARG A 59 1.62 -6.02 -9.09
C ARG A 59 2.21 -6.97 -8.06
N ASP A 60 3.48 -7.35 -8.24
CA ASP A 60 4.18 -8.27 -7.35
C ASP A 60 4.33 -7.71 -5.93
N PHE A 61 4.65 -6.42 -5.80
CA PHE A 61 4.64 -5.72 -4.50
C PHE A 61 3.24 -5.73 -3.89
N THR A 62 2.22 -5.40 -4.68
CA THR A 62 0.82 -5.39 -4.22
C THR A 62 0.39 -6.76 -3.72
N ASP A 63 0.73 -7.84 -4.44
CA ASP A 63 0.39 -9.22 -4.06
C ASP A 63 1.18 -9.66 -2.81
N ARG A 64 2.41 -9.17 -2.61
CA ARG A 64 3.18 -9.36 -1.37
C ARG A 64 2.51 -8.67 -0.19
N MET A 65 2.09 -7.41 -0.34
CA MET A 65 1.41 -6.68 0.74
C MET A 65 0.06 -7.30 1.08
N ALA A 66 -0.73 -7.71 0.09
CA ALA A 66 -1.98 -8.40 0.31
C ALA A 66 -1.82 -9.72 1.11
N ARG A 67 -0.72 -10.46 0.89
CA ARG A 67 -0.39 -11.64 1.72
C ARG A 67 -0.04 -11.24 3.15
N ARG A 68 0.73 -10.18 3.33
CA ARG A 68 1.12 -9.72 4.68
C ARG A 68 -0.08 -9.15 5.46
N CYS A 69 -0.97 -8.40 4.80
CA CYS A 69 -2.25 -7.96 5.34
C CYS A 69 -3.07 -9.15 5.86
N ARG A 70 -3.13 -10.26 5.11
CA ARG A 70 -3.84 -11.47 5.56
C ARG A 70 -3.19 -12.11 6.79
N ALA A 71 -1.86 -12.14 6.87
CA ALA A 71 -1.15 -12.65 8.03
C ALA A 71 -1.49 -11.83 9.29
N PHE A 72 -1.43 -10.49 9.19
CA PHE A 72 -1.83 -9.60 10.28
C PHE A 72 -3.28 -9.78 10.72
N LEU A 73 -4.21 -9.99 9.78
CA LEU A 73 -5.62 -10.21 10.10
C LEU A 73 -5.91 -11.61 10.67
N ALA A 74 -5.04 -12.58 10.41
CA ALA A 74 -5.18 -13.95 10.90
C ALA A 74 -4.60 -14.14 12.32
N ASP A 75 -4.05 -13.08 12.94
CA ASP A 75 -3.28 -13.14 14.19
C ASP A 75 -2.07 -14.09 14.11
N ASP A 76 -1.56 -14.34 12.89
CA ASP A 76 -0.40 -15.19 12.64
C ASP A 76 0.80 -14.27 12.34
N PRO A 77 1.72 -14.06 13.31
CA PRO A 77 2.75 -13.03 13.26
C PRO A 77 3.76 -13.19 12.11
#